data_AF-A0AAU2ELC6-F1
#
_entry.id   AF-A0AAU2ELC6-F1
#
_cell.length_a   1.000
_cell.length_b   1.000
_cell.length_c   1.000
_cell.angle_alpha   90.00
_cell.angle_beta   90.00
_cell.angle_gamma   90.00
#
_symmetry.space_group_name_H-M   'P 1'
#
loop_
_entity.id
_entity.type
_entity.pdbx_description
1 polymer ?
#
loop_
_entity_poly.entity_id
_entity_poly.type
_entity_poly.pdbx_seq_one_letter_code
_entity_poly.pdbx_strand_id
1 'polypeptide(L)'
;MQRALRGRRPQAHAEVPQSQGFTTIDWHLYAYGDQNRSSRSRDSSDDYNAMVNALRNAAGHQMDNVDQSSAYMDTTRRTNSNRVIRVLVWTTEADGDHAHLALYFNVDNLYFLGFSARGQHYRIVPRANQAAAAYTNHLPEELRRASRPVPPVAPLFNEITGDGSYAQMSAPPEWRGAQPYDRTTLYQQVQNLTSARPDSRNSTTVNRAMAYLIGATAEAARFGWIQNRVAQSIFAGGDAGDPSFPAHIGAFGTDLELNWSALSRMAHNTAAGRADQGVTINNRTYRDVFDIGIPQGDRPRLTPFLALYGSGR
;
A
#
# COMPACT_ATOMS: atom_id res chain seq x y z
N MET A 1 23.60 24.55 1.04
CA MET A 1 22.57 25.17 1.89
C MET A 1 21.51 24.10 2.19
N GLN A 2 21.72 23.30 3.24
CA GLN A 2 20.86 22.16 3.59
C GLN A 2 19.73 22.64 4.52
N ARG A 3 18.49 22.61 4.03
CA ARG A 3 17.31 22.86 4.87
C ARG A 3 16.81 21.52 5.40
N ALA A 4 17.00 21.31 6.70
CA ALA A 4 16.41 20.20 7.44
C ALA A 4 14.88 20.38 7.50
N LEU A 5 14.15 19.65 6.65
CA LEU A 5 12.73 19.39 6.86
C LEU A 5 12.60 18.18 7.79
N ARG A 6 12.81 18.40 9.10
CA ARG A 6 12.27 17.49 10.12
C ARG A 6 10.76 17.64 10.09
N GLY A 7 10.10 16.87 9.23
CA GLY A 7 8.66 16.66 9.29
C GLY A 7 8.29 16.22 10.70
N ARG A 8 7.31 16.91 11.31
CA ARG A 8 6.65 16.44 12.53
C ARG A 8 6.24 14.99 12.28
N ARG A 9 6.80 14.06 13.06
CA ARG A 9 6.30 12.68 13.12
C ARG A 9 4.80 12.76 13.43
N PRO A 10 3.92 12.17 12.63
CA PRO A 10 2.50 12.08 12.95
C PRO A 10 2.35 11.53 14.37
N GLN A 11 1.48 12.14 15.19
CA GLN A 11 1.07 11.53 16.44
C GLN A 11 0.55 10.12 16.13
N ALA A 12 1.06 9.15 16.88
CA ALA A 12 0.73 7.76 16.68
C ALA A 12 -0.78 7.56 16.93
N HIS A 13 -1.47 6.92 15.98
CA HIS A 13 -2.78 6.29 16.15
C HIS A 13 -4.07 7.15 16.03
N ALA A 14 -4.02 8.32 15.41
CA ALA A 14 -5.24 9.05 15.06
C ALA A 14 -5.62 8.79 13.58
N GLU A 15 -6.79 8.20 13.34
CA GLU A 15 -7.46 8.23 12.04
C GLU A 15 -7.45 9.69 11.53
N VAL A 16 -7.21 9.88 10.23
CA VAL A 16 -7.26 11.22 9.60
C VAL A 16 -8.58 11.91 9.98
N PRO A 17 -8.54 13.15 10.52
CA PRO A 17 -9.75 13.85 10.94
C PRO A 17 -10.82 13.90 9.86
N GLN A 18 -12.09 13.82 10.25
CA GLN A 18 -13.22 13.76 9.32
C GLN A 18 -13.28 14.95 8.35
N SER A 19 -12.80 16.12 8.79
CA SER A 19 -12.76 17.35 7.99
C SER A 19 -11.69 17.34 6.91
N GLN A 20 -10.79 16.35 6.91
CA GLN A 20 -9.69 16.24 5.96
C GLN A 20 -10.02 15.19 4.90
N GLY A 21 -10.49 15.64 3.74
CA GLY A 21 -10.80 14.79 2.57
C GLY A 21 -9.56 14.20 1.90
N PHE A 22 -8.38 14.74 2.18
CA PHE A 22 -7.15 14.43 1.47
C PHE A 22 -5.92 14.39 2.40
N THR A 23 -5.20 13.27 2.40
CA THR A 23 -3.95 13.09 3.16
C THR A 23 -2.79 12.91 2.19
N THR A 24 -1.68 13.61 2.39
CA THR A 24 -0.48 13.47 1.54
C THR A 24 0.66 12.83 2.35
N ILE A 25 1.32 11.86 1.74
CA ILE A 25 2.49 11.15 2.28
C ILE A 25 3.60 11.23 1.22
N ASP A 26 4.83 11.53 1.64
CA ASP A 26 5.97 11.53 0.74
C ASP A 26 6.72 10.18 0.80
N TRP A 27 7.21 9.75 -0.36
CA TRP A 27 8.10 8.59 -0.52
C TRP A 27 9.26 8.95 -1.43
N HIS A 28 10.48 8.90 -0.89
CA HIS A 28 11.69 9.31 -1.58
C HIS A 28 12.49 8.10 -2.08
N LEU A 29 12.80 8.08 -3.38
CA LEU A 29 13.54 7.02 -4.07
C LEU A 29 14.90 7.53 -4.58
N TYR A 30 15.41 8.64 -4.06
CA TYR A 30 16.58 9.34 -4.60
C TYR A 30 17.91 8.55 -4.53
N ALA A 31 17.94 7.41 -3.83
CA ALA A 31 19.12 6.58 -3.59
C ALA A 31 18.98 5.13 -4.11
N TYR A 32 18.00 4.89 -4.99
CA TYR A 32 17.69 3.54 -5.43
C TYR A 32 18.70 2.99 -6.47
N GLY A 33 19.59 3.83 -6.98
CA GLY A 33 20.75 3.43 -7.81
C GLY A 33 22.05 3.12 -7.03
N ASP A 34 22.09 3.29 -5.70
CA ASP A 34 23.32 3.09 -4.90
C ASP A 34 23.61 1.60 -4.62
N GLN A 35 24.70 1.27 -3.93
CA GLN A 35 25.04 -0.11 -3.52
C GLN A 35 24.19 -0.63 -2.35
N ASN A 36 23.88 -1.93 -2.33
CA ASN A 36 23.20 -2.60 -1.21
C ASN A 36 24.04 -2.51 0.07
N ARG A 37 23.38 -2.53 1.23
CA ARG A 37 24.00 -2.46 2.57
C ARG A 37 24.88 -1.22 2.80
N SER A 38 24.65 -0.16 2.03
CA SER A 38 25.22 1.17 2.24
C SER A 38 24.35 2.02 3.17
N SER A 39 24.90 3.10 3.73
CA SER A 39 24.13 4.07 4.52
C SER A 39 22.91 4.60 3.74
N ARG A 40 23.07 4.88 2.44
CA ARG A 40 21.97 5.37 1.59
C ARG A 40 20.88 4.33 1.34
N SER A 41 21.25 3.05 1.19
CA SER A 41 20.26 1.96 1.09
C SER A 41 19.50 1.74 2.40
N ARG A 42 20.12 2.07 3.55
CA ARG A 42 19.45 2.06 4.85
C ARG A 42 18.45 3.22 4.94
N ASP A 43 18.87 4.44 4.60
CA ASP A 43 17.97 5.61 4.55
C ASP A 43 16.77 5.34 3.64
N SER A 44 16.99 4.71 2.48
CA SER A 44 15.93 4.29 1.54
C SER A 44 14.93 3.30 2.16
N SER A 45 15.41 2.37 3.00
CA SER A 45 14.58 1.40 3.71
C SER A 45 13.81 2.04 4.86
N ASP A 46 14.43 3.00 5.56
CA ASP A 46 13.81 3.78 6.61
C ASP A 46 12.71 4.70 6.05
N ASP A 47 12.95 5.36 4.92
CA ASP A 47 11.97 6.18 4.21
C ASP A 47 10.77 5.33 3.73
N TYR A 48 11.05 4.14 3.20
CA TYR A 48 10.00 3.18 2.84
C TYR A 48 9.16 2.77 4.06
N ASN A 49 9.80 2.41 5.18
CA ASN A 49 9.10 2.06 6.41
C ASN A 49 8.26 3.23 6.95
N ALA A 50 8.78 4.46 6.88
CA ALA A 50 8.05 5.65 7.29
C ALA A 50 6.79 5.87 6.44
N MET A 51 6.89 5.71 5.11
CA MET A 51 5.76 5.79 4.18
C MET A 51 4.69 4.73 4.50
N VAL A 52 5.07 3.46 4.65
CA VAL A 52 4.10 2.37 4.92
C VAL A 52 3.43 2.56 6.29
N ASN A 53 4.19 2.99 7.30
CA ASN A 53 3.62 3.31 8.61
C ASN A 53 2.66 4.49 8.54
N ALA A 54 2.96 5.51 7.73
CA ALA A 54 2.06 6.64 7.51
C ALA A 54 0.76 6.23 6.79
N LEU A 55 0.83 5.33 5.80
CA LEU A 55 -0.35 4.75 5.16
C LEU A 55 -1.23 4.02 6.18
N ARG A 56 -0.62 3.14 6.97
CA ARG A 56 -1.32 2.36 7.99
C ARG A 56 -1.99 3.26 9.04
N ASN A 57 -1.29 4.28 9.50
CA ASN A 57 -1.82 5.24 10.46
C ASN A 57 -2.94 6.11 9.88
N ALA A 58 -2.83 6.48 8.59
CA ALA A 58 -3.86 7.29 7.94
C ALA A 58 -5.17 6.51 7.73
N ALA A 59 -5.07 5.22 7.42
CA ALA A 59 -6.19 4.33 7.12
C ALA A 59 -6.69 3.52 8.33
N GLY A 60 -6.03 3.64 9.48
CA GLY A 60 -6.24 2.71 10.59
C GLY A 60 -6.46 3.37 11.94
N HIS A 61 -7.08 2.60 12.82
CA HIS A 61 -7.21 2.87 14.24
C HIS A 61 -6.90 1.59 15.00
N GLN A 62 -6.77 1.66 16.32
CA GLN A 62 -6.50 0.47 17.12
C GLN A 62 -7.66 -0.52 17.05
N MET A 63 -7.34 -1.81 16.88
CA MET A 63 -8.32 -2.90 16.89
C MET A 63 -8.90 -3.08 18.30
N ASP A 64 -10.23 -3.21 18.39
CA ASP A 64 -10.92 -3.44 19.65
C ASP A 64 -10.61 -4.87 20.19
N ASN A 65 -10.55 -5.04 21.52
CA ASN A 65 -10.37 -6.33 22.22
C ASN A 65 -9.06 -7.09 22.00
N VAL A 66 -8.08 -6.49 21.33
CA VAL A 66 -6.68 -6.94 21.41
C VAL A 66 -5.99 -6.02 22.39
N ASP A 67 -5.21 -6.57 23.33
CA ASP A 67 -4.42 -5.81 24.31
C ASP A 67 -3.82 -4.56 23.67
N GLN A 68 -3.58 -3.49 24.45
CA GLN A 68 -3.24 -2.13 23.98
C GLN A 68 -1.99 -1.97 23.06
N SER A 69 -1.51 -3.05 22.45
CA SER A 69 -0.60 -3.12 21.33
C SER A 69 -1.07 -2.33 20.11
N SER A 70 -0.26 -1.36 19.74
CA SER A 70 -0.33 -0.63 18.47
C SER A 70 -0.05 -1.50 17.24
N ALA A 71 0.31 -2.77 17.42
CA ALA A 71 0.60 -3.69 16.34
C ALA A 71 -0.66 -4.28 15.68
N TYR A 72 -1.84 -4.12 16.30
CA TYR A 72 -3.12 -4.56 15.77
C TYR A 72 -4.03 -3.36 15.51
N MET A 73 -4.40 -3.19 14.26
CA MET A 73 -5.16 -2.05 13.78
C MET A 73 -6.36 -2.54 12.97
N ASP A 74 -7.41 -1.74 12.95
CA ASP A 74 -8.55 -1.86 12.08
C ASP A 74 -8.56 -0.71 11.08
N THR A 75 -9.03 -0.97 9.85
CA THR A 75 -9.37 0.09 8.91
C THR A 75 -10.38 1.05 9.52
N THR A 76 -10.60 2.22 8.93
CA THR A 76 -11.47 3.23 9.57
C THR A 76 -12.87 2.71 9.89
N ARG A 77 -13.45 3.12 11.03
CA ARG A 77 -14.82 2.73 11.42
C ARG A 77 -15.89 3.18 10.44
N ARG A 78 -15.56 4.21 9.65
CA ARG A 78 -16.41 4.77 8.61
C ARG A 78 -16.22 4.01 7.31
N THR A 79 -17.30 3.88 6.57
CA THR A 79 -17.30 3.35 5.21
C THR A 79 -17.85 4.42 4.27
N ASN A 80 -17.41 4.41 3.01
CA ASN A 80 -17.85 5.32 1.96
C ASN A 80 -17.58 6.81 2.28
N SER A 81 -16.46 7.11 2.94
CA SER A 81 -16.10 8.47 3.33
C SER A 81 -15.61 9.34 2.15
N ASN A 82 -15.33 8.72 0.99
CA ASN A 82 -14.70 9.34 -0.18
C ASN A 82 -13.33 9.99 0.11
N ARG A 83 -12.71 9.70 1.25
CA ARG A 83 -11.41 10.27 1.61
C ARG A 83 -10.27 9.56 0.88
N VAL A 84 -9.28 10.34 0.49
CA VAL A 84 -8.15 9.88 -0.33
C VAL A 84 -6.82 10.07 0.41
N ILE A 85 -5.97 9.05 0.35
CA ILE A 85 -4.54 9.15 0.64
C ILE A 85 -3.79 9.28 -0.68
N ARG A 86 -2.97 10.31 -0.81
CA ARG A 86 -2.02 10.52 -1.90
C ARG A 86 -0.61 10.23 -1.43
N VAL A 87 0.05 9.24 -2.03
CA VAL A 87 1.48 9.01 -1.86
C VAL A 87 2.21 9.72 -3.01
N LEU A 88 3.00 10.74 -2.69
CA LEU A 88 3.87 11.44 -3.62
C LEU A 88 5.22 10.73 -3.69
N VAL A 89 5.55 10.23 -4.87
CA VAL A 89 6.76 9.46 -5.13
C VAL A 89 7.78 10.37 -5.80
N TRP A 90 8.91 10.56 -5.13
CA TRP A 90 10.00 11.42 -5.56
C TRP A 90 11.18 10.58 -6.03
N THR A 91 11.76 10.91 -7.17
CA THR A 91 12.85 10.15 -7.81
C THR A 91 13.97 11.10 -8.23
N THR A 92 15.11 10.57 -8.67
CA THR A 92 16.25 11.36 -9.19
C THR A 92 16.04 11.93 -10.58
N GLU A 93 14.85 11.79 -11.19
CA GLU A 93 14.58 12.37 -12.51
C GLU A 93 14.70 13.91 -12.45
N ALA A 94 15.21 14.50 -13.54
CA ALA A 94 15.54 15.92 -13.62
C ALA A 94 14.28 16.77 -13.89
N ASP A 95 13.28 16.71 -13.02
CA ASP A 95 12.04 17.48 -13.11
C ASP A 95 11.74 18.22 -11.78
N GLY A 96 12.69 19.04 -11.32
CA GLY A 96 12.46 20.13 -10.36
C GLY A 96 11.82 19.77 -9.00
N ASP A 97 11.16 20.76 -8.39
CA ASP A 97 10.56 20.70 -7.04
C ASP A 97 9.23 19.91 -6.98
N HIS A 98 9.03 18.91 -7.86
CA HIS A 98 7.77 18.17 -7.98
C HIS A 98 7.95 16.66 -7.87
N ALA A 99 6.96 15.98 -7.29
CA ALA A 99 6.91 14.52 -7.29
C ALA A 99 6.58 13.99 -8.70
N HIS A 100 7.22 12.89 -9.09
CA HIS A 100 7.11 12.35 -10.45
C HIS A 100 5.87 11.46 -10.63
N LEU A 101 5.41 10.85 -9.54
CA LEU A 101 4.25 9.98 -9.49
C LEU A 101 3.44 10.27 -8.22
N ALA A 102 2.12 10.24 -8.33
CA ALA A 102 1.20 10.30 -7.21
C ALA A 102 0.30 9.05 -7.24
N LEU A 103 0.33 8.24 -6.18
CA LEU A 103 -0.55 7.08 -6.01
C LEU A 103 -1.74 7.45 -5.13
N TYR A 104 -2.94 7.02 -5.48
CA TYR A 104 -4.17 7.32 -4.72
C TYR A 104 -4.78 6.07 -4.10
N PHE A 105 -5.08 6.12 -2.81
CA PHE A 105 -5.71 5.05 -2.06
C PHE A 105 -6.95 5.57 -1.33
N ASN A 106 -7.97 4.71 -1.22
CA ASN A 106 -9.11 4.98 -0.35
C ASN A 106 -8.69 4.85 1.12
N VAL A 107 -9.05 5.81 1.96
CA VAL A 107 -8.73 5.78 3.39
C VAL A 107 -9.41 4.60 4.11
N ASP A 108 -10.63 4.22 3.71
CA ASP A 108 -11.46 3.28 4.46
C ASP A 108 -11.02 1.82 4.28
N ASN A 109 -10.26 1.48 3.24
CA ASN A 109 -9.85 0.10 2.95
C ASN A 109 -8.47 -0.04 2.25
N LEU A 110 -7.75 1.06 2.06
CA LEU A 110 -6.50 1.12 1.30
C LEU A 110 -6.59 0.58 -0.14
N TYR A 111 -7.79 0.55 -0.73
CA TYR A 111 -7.93 0.14 -2.13
C TYR A 111 -7.35 1.22 -3.02
N PHE A 112 -6.57 0.79 -4.01
CA PHE A 112 -5.98 1.67 -4.99
C PHE A 112 -7.07 2.26 -5.90
N LEU A 113 -7.03 3.57 -6.06
CA LEU A 113 -8.00 4.35 -6.84
C LEU A 113 -7.45 4.69 -8.23
N GLY A 114 -6.13 4.84 -8.34
CA GLY A 114 -5.47 5.31 -9.56
C GLY A 114 -4.16 6.04 -9.25
N PHE A 115 -3.62 6.72 -10.26
CA PHE A 115 -2.37 7.48 -10.13
C PHE A 115 -2.34 8.72 -11.01
N SER A 116 -1.41 9.62 -10.73
CA SER A 116 -1.05 10.72 -11.63
C SER A 116 0.44 10.71 -11.91
N ALA A 117 0.83 11.00 -13.15
CA ALA A 117 2.22 11.17 -13.52
C ALA A 117 2.34 12.18 -14.66
N ARG A 118 3.37 13.04 -14.61
CA ARG A 118 3.69 14.01 -15.68
C ARG A 118 2.48 14.79 -16.21
N GLY A 119 1.64 15.27 -15.27
CA GLY A 119 0.44 16.05 -15.59
C GLY A 119 -0.74 15.25 -16.16
N GLN A 120 -0.63 13.93 -16.28
CA GLN A 120 -1.72 13.02 -16.64
C GLN A 120 -2.28 12.35 -15.40
N HIS A 121 -3.61 12.15 -15.39
CA HIS A 121 -4.32 11.50 -14.30
C HIS A 121 -4.99 10.22 -14.80
N TYR A 122 -4.96 9.16 -14.01
CA TYR A 122 -5.50 7.85 -14.33
C TYR A 122 -6.29 7.31 -13.14
N ARG A 123 -7.48 6.74 -13.41
CA ARG A 123 -8.32 6.12 -12.37
C ARG A 123 -8.81 4.76 -12.83
N ILE A 124 -8.98 3.85 -11.88
CA ILE A 124 -9.58 2.55 -12.11
C ILE A 124 -11.09 2.71 -12.23
N VAL A 125 -11.68 2.10 -13.27
CA VAL A 125 -13.12 2.06 -13.47
C VAL A 125 -13.54 0.60 -13.75
N PRO A 126 -14.38 -0.01 -12.89
CA PRO A 126 -14.74 -1.43 -12.98
C PRO A 126 -15.22 -1.88 -14.35
N ARG A 127 -15.98 -1.03 -15.05
CA ARG A 127 -16.43 -1.24 -16.42
C ARG A 127 -16.50 0.10 -17.15
N ALA A 128 -16.11 0.14 -18.43
CA ALA A 128 -16.11 1.36 -19.23
C ALA A 128 -17.47 2.08 -19.30
N ASN A 129 -18.59 1.35 -19.17
CA ASN A 129 -19.95 1.91 -19.16
C ASN A 129 -20.52 2.17 -17.75
N GLN A 130 -19.76 1.91 -16.69
CA GLN A 130 -20.16 2.15 -15.29
C GLN A 130 -19.36 3.27 -14.64
N ALA A 131 -18.76 4.14 -15.45
CA ALA A 131 -18.01 5.30 -14.99
C ALA A 131 -18.81 6.19 -14.03
N ALA A 132 -20.15 6.21 -14.09
CA ALA A 132 -20.98 6.98 -13.14
C ALA A 132 -21.14 6.33 -11.74
N ALA A 133 -20.87 5.03 -11.61
CA ALA A 133 -21.04 4.26 -10.38
C ALA A 133 -19.71 3.70 -9.81
N ALA A 134 -18.57 4.05 -10.40
CA ALA A 134 -17.28 3.57 -9.94
C ALA A 134 -16.95 4.11 -8.54
N TYR A 135 -16.43 3.24 -7.68
CA TYR A 135 -15.99 3.59 -6.31
C TYR A 135 -14.91 4.69 -6.29
N THR A 136 -14.24 4.93 -7.43
CA THR A 136 -13.19 5.95 -7.63
C THR A 136 -13.73 7.31 -8.06
N ASN A 137 -15.05 7.48 -8.21
CA ASN A 137 -15.64 8.69 -8.79
C ASN A 137 -15.46 9.97 -7.99
N HIS A 138 -15.22 9.85 -6.69
CA HIS A 138 -14.93 11.01 -5.85
C HIS A 138 -13.51 11.56 -6.10
N LEU A 139 -12.58 10.75 -6.62
CA LEU A 139 -11.15 11.10 -6.72
C LEU A 139 -10.89 12.42 -7.49
N PRO A 140 -11.50 12.69 -8.66
CA PRO A 140 -11.26 13.94 -9.38
C PRO A 140 -11.67 15.18 -8.56
N GLU A 141 -12.80 15.11 -7.87
CA GLU A 141 -13.32 16.21 -7.07
C GLU A 141 -12.50 16.44 -5.80
N GLU A 142 -12.09 15.37 -5.12
CA GLU A 142 -11.22 15.47 -3.95
C GLU A 142 -9.82 16.00 -4.32
N LEU A 143 -9.27 15.58 -5.47
CA LEU A 143 -8.02 16.14 -5.98
C LEU A 143 -8.16 17.63 -6.31
N ARG A 144 -9.28 18.04 -6.92
CA ARG A 144 -9.59 19.44 -7.20
C ARG A 144 -9.58 20.28 -5.93
N ARG A 145 -10.28 19.82 -4.88
CA ARG A 145 -10.37 20.50 -3.57
C ARG A 145 -9.02 20.58 -2.86
N ALA A 146 -8.16 19.58 -3.02
CA ALA A 146 -6.84 19.54 -2.41
C ALA A 146 -5.81 20.43 -3.13
N SER A 147 -5.99 20.72 -4.42
CA SER A 147 -5.10 21.57 -5.21
C SER A 147 -5.21 23.05 -4.81
N ARG A 148 -4.08 23.77 -4.78
CA ARG A 148 -4.03 25.22 -4.52
C ARG A 148 -3.26 25.97 -5.61
N PRO A 149 -3.82 27.05 -6.18
CA PRO A 149 -5.21 27.50 -6.02
C PRO A 149 -6.19 26.42 -6.53
N VAL A 150 -7.39 26.36 -5.93
CA VAL A 150 -8.41 25.38 -6.32
C VAL A 150 -8.89 25.70 -7.74
N PRO A 151 -8.71 24.80 -8.72
CA PRO A 151 -9.15 25.08 -10.07
C PRO A 151 -10.69 25.00 -10.18
N PRO A 152 -11.28 25.68 -11.18
CA PRO A 152 -12.74 25.75 -11.35
C PRO A 152 -13.34 24.41 -11.79
N VAL A 153 -12.56 23.55 -12.44
CA VAL A 153 -12.99 22.24 -12.97
C VAL A 153 -12.08 21.16 -12.43
N ALA A 154 -12.65 19.98 -12.16
CA ALA A 154 -11.88 18.81 -11.73
C ALA A 154 -10.94 18.36 -12.87
N PRO A 155 -9.72 17.88 -12.56
CA PRO A 155 -8.83 17.37 -13.58
C PRO A 155 -9.48 16.19 -14.32
N LEU A 156 -9.20 16.10 -15.63
CA LEU A 156 -9.62 14.97 -16.45
C LEU A 156 -8.84 13.71 -16.04
N PHE A 157 -9.55 12.60 -15.84
CA PHE A 157 -8.94 11.31 -15.58
C PHE A 157 -9.10 10.38 -16.78
N ASN A 158 -7.99 9.78 -17.21
CA ASN A 158 -7.96 8.68 -18.15
C ASN A 158 -8.43 7.40 -17.44
N GLU A 159 -9.41 6.71 -18.01
CA GLU A 159 -10.03 5.56 -17.35
C GLU A 159 -9.29 4.26 -17.67
N ILE A 160 -8.71 3.66 -16.64
CA ILE A 160 -8.16 2.30 -16.69
C ILE A 160 -9.32 1.33 -16.53
N THR A 161 -9.46 0.43 -17.49
CA THR A 161 -10.53 -0.58 -17.50
C THR A 161 -10.17 -1.73 -16.58
N GLY A 162 -11.06 -2.05 -15.65
CA GLY A 162 -10.89 -3.14 -14.69
C GLY A 162 -11.38 -2.74 -13.31
N ASP A 163 -11.65 -3.72 -12.45
CA ASP A 163 -12.17 -3.52 -11.10
C ASP A 163 -11.07 -3.23 -10.05
N GLY A 164 -9.82 -3.13 -10.49
CA GLY A 164 -8.67 -2.93 -9.62
C GLY A 164 -8.15 -4.22 -8.99
N SER A 165 -8.74 -5.38 -9.30
CA SER A 165 -8.22 -6.67 -8.85
C SER A 165 -6.93 -7.05 -9.56
N TYR A 166 -6.09 -7.81 -8.88
CA TYR A 166 -4.87 -8.38 -9.45
C TYR A 166 -5.11 -9.22 -10.71
N ALA A 167 -6.27 -9.87 -10.81
CA ALA A 167 -6.68 -10.63 -12.00
C ALA A 167 -6.84 -9.71 -13.22
N GLN A 168 -7.55 -8.59 -13.07
CA GLN A 168 -7.73 -7.61 -14.16
C GLN A 168 -6.44 -6.85 -14.48
N MET A 169 -5.51 -6.75 -13.52
CA MET A 169 -4.19 -6.17 -13.75
C MET A 169 -3.19 -7.11 -14.45
N SER A 170 -3.62 -8.31 -14.90
CA SER A 170 -2.72 -9.31 -15.51
C SER A 170 -1.54 -9.68 -14.59
N ALA A 171 -1.79 -9.67 -13.28
CA ALA A 171 -0.84 -9.88 -12.22
C ALA A 171 -1.26 -11.10 -11.36
N PRO A 172 -1.20 -12.32 -11.90
CA PRO A 172 -1.58 -13.51 -11.17
C PRO A 172 -0.65 -13.75 -9.96
N PRO A 173 -1.05 -14.54 -8.95
CA PRO A 173 -0.26 -14.79 -7.75
C PRO A 173 1.18 -15.22 -8.03
N GLU A 174 1.40 -16.11 -9.00
CA GLU A 174 2.74 -16.60 -9.34
C GLU A 174 3.65 -15.45 -9.82
N TRP A 175 3.10 -14.54 -10.63
CA TRP A 175 3.84 -13.37 -11.09
C TRP A 175 4.14 -12.43 -9.92
N ARG A 176 3.14 -12.08 -9.09
CA ARG A 176 3.29 -11.15 -7.96
C ARG A 176 4.27 -11.70 -6.91
N GLY A 177 4.12 -12.97 -6.57
CA GLY A 177 4.97 -13.66 -5.60
C GLY A 177 6.43 -13.76 -6.04
N ALA A 178 6.69 -13.78 -7.36
CA ALA A 178 8.04 -13.85 -7.91
C ALA A 178 8.69 -12.47 -8.15
N GLN A 179 7.96 -11.36 -8.03
CA GLN A 179 8.55 -10.04 -8.31
C GLN A 179 9.52 -9.61 -7.20
N PRO A 180 10.78 -9.27 -7.54
CA PRO A 180 11.73 -8.71 -6.57
C PRO A 180 11.30 -7.31 -6.13
N TYR A 181 11.38 -7.05 -4.83
CA TYR A 181 11.18 -5.75 -4.18
C TYR A 181 12.49 -5.02 -3.88
N ASP A 182 13.56 -5.35 -4.62
CA ASP A 182 14.81 -4.59 -4.56
C ASP A 182 14.67 -3.20 -5.19
N ARG A 183 15.67 -2.35 -4.93
CA ARG A 183 15.66 -0.94 -5.34
C ARG A 183 15.56 -0.74 -6.85
N THR A 184 16.28 -1.54 -7.62
CA THR A 184 16.28 -1.45 -9.09
C THR A 184 14.89 -1.75 -9.65
N THR A 185 14.29 -2.86 -9.20
CA THR A 185 12.99 -3.30 -9.68
C THR A 185 11.90 -2.30 -9.27
N LEU A 186 11.93 -1.83 -8.03
CA LEU A 186 10.95 -0.84 -7.54
C LEU A 186 11.03 0.47 -8.34
N TYR A 187 12.24 0.98 -8.57
CA TYR A 187 12.46 2.16 -9.39
C TYR A 187 11.94 1.95 -10.82
N GLN A 188 12.21 0.79 -11.43
CA GLN A 188 11.71 0.45 -12.76
C GLN A 188 10.18 0.43 -12.81
N GLN A 189 9.48 -0.08 -11.79
CA GLN A 189 8.01 -0.07 -11.76
C GLN A 189 7.45 1.34 -11.61
N VAL A 190 8.12 2.22 -10.86
CA VAL A 190 7.79 3.65 -10.84
C VAL A 190 7.97 4.26 -12.23
N GLN A 191 9.08 3.98 -12.92
CA GLN A 191 9.31 4.47 -14.28
C GLN A 191 8.28 3.98 -15.31
N ASN A 192 7.82 2.74 -15.16
CA ASN A 192 6.75 2.18 -16.00
C ASN A 192 5.43 2.97 -15.84
N LEU A 193 5.09 3.41 -14.62
CA LEU A 193 3.92 4.26 -14.41
C LEU A 193 4.16 5.72 -14.82
N THR A 194 5.35 6.29 -14.57
CA THR A 194 5.62 7.68 -14.97
C THR A 194 5.67 7.86 -16.48
N SER A 195 5.96 6.78 -17.22
CA SER A 195 5.96 6.74 -18.68
C SER A 195 4.61 6.33 -19.29
N ALA A 196 3.60 6.06 -18.47
CA ALA A 196 2.26 5.71 -18.94
C ALA A 196 1.67 6.85 -19.78
N ARG A 197 1.06 6.48 -20.91
CA ARG A 197 0.36 7.41 -21.80
C ARG A 197 -1.12 7.04 -21.88
N PRO A 198 -2.02 7.99 -22.20
CA PRO A 198 -3.44 7.70 -22.33
C PRO A 198 -3.76 6.51 -23.24
N ASP A 199 -3.07 6.35 -24.37
CA ASP A 199 -3.24 5.26 -25.34
C ASP A 199 -2.75 3.90 -24.81
N SER A 200 -1.75 3.88 -23.92
CA SER A 200 -1.15 2.66 -23.36
C SER A 200 -1.55 2.35 -21.92
N ARG A 201 -2.52 3.10 -21.36
CA ARG A 201 -2.94 3.02 -19.94
C ARG A 201 -3.41 1.64 -19.47
N ASN A 202 -3.93 0.80 -20.38
CA ASN A 202 -4.38 -0.57 -20.09
C ASN A 202 -3.36 -1.64 -20.50
N SER A 203 -2.14 -1.24 -20.86
CA SER A 203 -1.09 -2.19 -21.24
C SER A 203 -0.69 -3.08 -20.06
N THR A 204 -0.25 -4.31 -20.35
CA THR A 204 0.24 -5.24 -19.33
C THR A 204 1.35 -4.63 -18.48
N THR A 205 2.21 -3.80 -19.05
CA THR A 205 3.29 -3.10 -18.34
C THR A 205 2.74 -2.14 -17.28
N VAL A 206 1.79 -1.26 -17.65
CA VAL A 206 1.17 -0.31 -16.70
C VAL A 206 0.38 -1.07 -15.63
N ASN A 207 -0.41 -2.06 -16.03
CA ASN A 207 -1.22 -2.86 -15.11
C ASN A 207 -0.38 -3.62 -14.09
N ARG A 208 0.72 -4.24 -14.52
CA ARG A 208 1.65 -4.94 -13.63
C ARG A 208 2.43 -3.98 -12.73
N ALA A 209 2.83 -2.82 -13.23
CA ALA A 209 3.47 -1.79 -12.41
C ALA A 209 2.53 -1.28 -11.30
N MET A 210 1.24 -1.09 -11.59
CA MET A 210 0.24 -0.80 -10.56
C MET A 210 0.14 -1.94 -9.54
N ALA A 211 -0.03 -3.19 -9.99
CA ALA A 211 -0.12 -4.34 -9.09
C ALA A 211 1.09 -4.47 -8.16
N TYR A 212 2.29 -4.27 -8.70
CA TYR A 212 3.53 -4.27 -7.92
C TYR A 212 3.54 -3.18 -6.85
N LEU A 213 3.17 -1.94 -7.22
CA LEU A 213 3.17 -0.84 -6.25
C LEU A 213 2.05 -0.98 -5.21
N ILE A 214 0.93 -1.62 -5.54
CA ILE A 214 -0.10 -2.00 -4.53
C ILE A 214 0.52 -2.96 -3.50
N GLY A 215 1.28 -3.97 -3.95
CA GLY A 215 2.02 -4.88 -3.07
C GLY A 215 3.02 -4.14 -2.16
N ALA A 216 3.80 -3.23 -2.75
CA ALA A 216 4.77 -2.41 -2.02
C ALA A 216 4.15 -1.35 -1.09
N THR A 217 2.85 -1.08 -1.16
CA THR A 217 2.20 -0.01 -0.40
C THR A 217 1.04 -0.53 0.44
N ALA A 218 -0.14 -0.74 -0.16
CA ALA A 218 -1.35 -1.16 0.52
C ALA A 218 -1.17 -2.53 1.21
N GLU A 219 -0.56 -3.51 0.54
CA GLU A 219 -0.37 -4.84 1.14
C GLU A 219 0.70 -4.82 2.24
N ALA A 220 1.78 -4.05 2.06
CA ALA A 220 2.76 -3.78 3.11
C ALA A 220 2.14 -3.05 4.32
N ALA A 221 1.19 -2.15 4.09
CA ALA A 221 0.45 -1.48 5.16
C ALA A 221 -0.50 -2.45 5.89
N ARG A 222 -1.10 -3.41 5.18
CA ARG A 222 -1.93 -4.48 5.77
C ARG A 222 -1.13 -5.47 6.59
N PHE A 223 0.06 -5.84 6.13
CA PHE A 223 0.88 -6.89 6.72
C PHE A 223 2.32 -6.43 6.97
N GLY A 224 2.71 -6.36 8.23
CA GLY A 224 4.07 -6.07 8.67
C GLY A 224 5.10 -7.06 8.14
N TRP A 225 4.69 -8.31 7.88
CA TRP A 225 5.55 -9.28 7.20
C TRP A 225 5.96 -8.82 5.80
N ILE A 226 5.00 -8.35 4.99
CA ILE A 226 5.27 -7.83 3.63
C ILE A 226 6.11 -6.55 3.74
N GLN A 227 5.77 -5.65 4.67
CA GLN A 227 6.58 -4.45 4.92
C GLN A 227 8.05 -4.81 5.21
N ASN A 228 8.30 -5.74 6.14
CA ASN A 228 9.66 -6.13 6.49
C ASN A 228 10.38 -6.78 5.29
N ARG A 229 9.72 -7.68 4.55
CA ARG A 229 10.30 -8.33 3.36
C ARG A 229 10.74 -7.31 2.30
N VAL A 230 9.90 -6.32 2.01
CA VAL A 230 10.23 -5.24 1.07
C VAL A 230 11.33 -4.34 1.62
N ALA A 231 11.25 -3.93 2.89
CA ALA A 231 12.25 -3.06 3.51
C ALA A 231 13.66 -3.70 3.52
N GLN A 232 13.75 -5.00 3.81
CA GLN A 232 15.01 -5.75 3.73
C GLN A 232 15.50 -5.90 2.29
N SER A 233 14.58 -6.12 1.33
CA SER A 233 14.92 -6.18 -0.09
C SER A 233 15.49 -4.86 -0.61
N ILE A 234 14.94 -3.73 -0.16
CA ILE A 234 15.46 -2.40 -0.45
C ILE A 234 16.88 -2.23 0.14
N PHE A 235 17.06 -2.58 1.41
CA PHE A 235 18.33 -2.37 2.11
C PHE A 235 19.45 -3.29 1.60
N ALA A 236 19.19 -4.60 1.56
CA ALA A 236 20.21 -5.63 1.39
C ALA A 236 20.12 -6.36 0.05
N GLY A 237 19.07 -6.13 -0.76
CA GLY A 237 18.78 -6.91 -1.97
C GLY A 237 18.03 -8.22 -1.71
N GLY A 238 17.62 -8.47 -0.47
CA GLY A 238 16.87 -9.66 -0.06
C GLY A 238 16.68 -9.70 1.46
N ASP A 239 15.81 -10.58 1.94
CA ASP A 239 15.54 -10.77 3.36
C ASP A 239 16.65 -11.54 4.06
N ALA A 240 17.51 -10.82 4.79
CA ALA A 240 18.63 -11.39 5.54
C ALA A 240 18.20 -12.32 6.69
N GLY A 241 16.94 -12.23 7.14
CA GLY A 241 16.40 -13.10 8.18
C GLY A 241 15.94 -14.47 7.66
N ASP A 242 15.90 -14.65 6.34
CA ASP A 242 15.47 -15.88 5.67
C ASP A 242 16.70 -16.54 5.00
N PRO A 243 16.97 -17.84 5.25
CA PRO A 243 18.13 -18.53 4.68
C PRO A 243 18.21 -18.49 3.15
N SER A 244 17.06 -18.36 2.48
CA SER A 244 17.00 -18.27 1.01
C SER A 244 17.30 -16.88 0.46
N PHE A 245 17.50 -15.89 1.34
CA PHE A 245 17.73 -14.48 1.02
C PHE A 245 16.79 -13.92 -0.07
N PRO A 246 15.47 -14.14 0.02
CA PRO A 246 14.53 -13.81 -1.03
C PRO A 246 14.30 -12.30 -1.12
N ALA A 247 14.30 -11.76 -2.34
CA ALA A 247 13.92 -10.38 -2.62
C ALA A 247 12.41 -10.21 -2.88
N HIS A 248 11.63 -11.29 -2.86
CA HIS A 248 10.23 -11.31 -3.24
C HIS A 248 9.35 -11.88 -2.10
N ILE A 249 8.03 -11.70 -2.22
CA ILE A 249 7.07 -12.12 -1.19
C ILE A 249 6.68 -13.61 -1.29
N GLY A 250 6.87 -14.24 -2.45
CA GLY A 250 6.57 -15.65 -2.69
C GLY A 250 5.10 -16.02 -2.48
N ALA A 251 4.83 -17.34 -2.47
CA ALA A 251 3.48 -17.87 -2.25
C ALA A 251 2.90 -17.45 -0.88
N PHE A 252 3.75 -17.33 0.15
CA PHE A 252 3.32 -16.90 1.47
C PHE A 252 2.72 -15.48 1.43
N GLY A 253 3.42 -14.51 0.85
CA GLY A 253 2.90 -13.16 0.74
C GLY A 253 1.67 -13.07 -0.15
N THR A 254 1.61 -13.84 -1.25
CA THR A 254 0.43 -13.82 -2.11
C THR A 254 -0.80 -14.43 -1.46
N ASP A 255 -0.62 -15.44 -0.62
CA ASP A 255 -1.70 -16.00 0.18
C ASP A 255 -2.18 -15.01 1.24
N LEU A 256 -1.30 -14.20 1.84
CA LEU A 256 -1.70 -13.11 2.74
C LEU A 256 -2.60 -12.10 2.01
N GLU A 257 -2.19 -11.64 0.84
CA GLU A 257 -2.96 -10.70 0.02
C GLU A 257 -4.35 -11.24 -0.33
N LEU A 258 -4.46 -12.53 -0.64
CA LEU A 258 -5.73 -13.20 -0.94
C LEU A 258 -6.62 -13.41 0.30
N ASN A 259 -6.02 -13.62 1.47
CA ASN A 259 -6.73 -14.00 2.69
C ASN A 259 -6.90 -12.85 3.69
N TRP A 260 -6.66 -11.60 3.29
CA TRP A 260 -6.79 -10.44 4.19
C TRP A 260 -8.16 -10.38 4.89
N SER A 261 -9.24 -10.60 4.16
CA SER A 261 -10.60 -10.60 4.73
C SER A 261 -10.83 -11.76 5.71
N ALA A 262 -10.35 -12.97 5.39
CA ALA A 262 -10.48 -14.13 6.26
C ALA A 262 -9.65 -13.96 7.55
N LEU A 263 -8.41 -13.47 7.44
CA LEU A 263 -7.54 -13.17 8.58
C LEU A 263 -8.15 -12.07 9.46
N SER A 264 -8.74 -11.04 8.85
CA SER A 264 -9.43 -9.98 9.59
C SER A 264 -10.61 -10.52 10.40
N ARG A 265 -11.46 -11.35 9.75
CA ARG A 265 -12.59 -12.02 10.41
C ARG A 265 -12.13 -12.90 11.58
N MET A 266 -11.12 -13.73 11.35
CA MET A 266 -10.56 -14.61 12.37
C MET A 266 -9.99 -13.81 13.56
N ALA A 267 -9.23 -12.74 13.28
CA ALA A 267 -8.69 -11.86 14.31
C ALA A 267 -9.80 -11.25 15.18
N HIS A 268 -10.85 -10.71 14.58
CA HIS A 268 -11.98 -10.12 15.30
C HIS A 268 -12.81 -11.15 16.08
N ASN A 269 -13.03 -12.34 15.51
CA ASN A 269 -13.74 -13.42 16.20
C ASN A 269 -12.99 -13.82 17.48
N THR A 270 -11.70 -14.13 17.34
CA THR A 270 -10.88 -14.63 18.44
C THR A 270 -10.50 -13.55 19.46
N ALA A 271 -10.29 -12.30 19.03
CA ALA A 271 -10.14 -11.17 19.95
C ALA A 271 -11.39 -10.96 20.82
N ALA A 272 -12.58 -11.22 20.27
CA ALA A 272 -13.84 -11.19 21.02
C ALA A 272 -14.14 -12.50 21.80
N GLY A 273 -13.18 -13.43 21.90
CA GLY A 273 -13.35 -14.71 22.61
C GLY A 273 -14.26 -15.72 21.90
N ARG A 274 -14.54 -15.51 20.60
CA ARG A 274 -15.35 -16.43 19.77
C ARG A 274 -14.47 -17.42 19.03
N ALA A 275 -15.00 -18.60 18.76
CA ALA A 275 -14.32 -19.61 17.96
C ALA A 275 -14.26 -19.21 16.47
N ASP A 276 -13.17 -19.57 15.80
CA ASP A 276 -13.00 -19.49 14.35
C ASP A 276 -12.32 -20.78 13.85
N GLN A 277 -12.49 -21.12 12.58
CA GLN A 277 -11.84 -22.28 11.97
C GLN A 277 -10.34 -22.03 11.70
N GLY A 278 -9.90 -20.79 11.83
CA GLY A 278 -8.55 -20.38 11.46
C GLY A 278 -8.42 -20.15 9.96
N VAL A 279 -7.24 -19.68 9.56
CA VAL A 279 -6.91 -19.35 8.17
C VAL A 279 -5.56 -19.96 7.83
N THR A 280 -5.50 -20.71 6.72
CA THR A 280 -4.27 -21.31 6.23
C THR A 280 -3.61 -20.39 5.20
N ILE A 281 -2.36 -20.02 5.45
CA ILE A 281 -1.51 -19.19 4.59
C ILE A 281 -0.30 -20.04 4.19
N ASN A 282 -0.19 -20.42 2.91
CA ASN A 282 0.88 -21.26 2.37
C ASN A 282 1.21 -22.44 3.30
N ASN A 283 0.19 -23.29 3.53
CA ASN A 283 0.20 -24.47 4.40
C ASN A 283 0.41 -24.22 5.91
N ARG A 284 0.39 -22.97 6.37
CA ARG A 284 0.52 -22.60 7.79
C ARG A 284 -0.80 -22.07 8.32
N THR A 285 -1.31 -22.65 9.40
CA THR A 285 -2.62 -22.24 9.92
C THR A 285 -2.48 -21.27 11.08
N TYR A 286 -3.09 -20.10 10.96
CA TYR A 286 -3.32 -19.14 12.04
C TYR A 286 -4.69 -19.45 12.63
N ARG A 287 -4.80 -19.64 13.94
CA ARG A 287 -6.06 -20.03 14.60
C ARG A 287 -6.70 -18.91 15.38
N ASP A 288 -5.91 -17.95 15.82
CA ASP A 288 -6.37 -16.82 16.61
C ASP A 288 -5.55 -15.55 16.34
N VAL A 289 -5.97 -14.45 16.95
CA VAL A 289 -5.32 -13.15 16.84
C VAL A 289 -3.90 -13.14 17.40
N PHE A 290 -3.57 -14.01 18.37
CA PHE A 290 -2.23 -14.06 18.95
C PHE A 290 -1.23 -14.75 18.02
N ASP A 291 -1.67 -15.74 17.25
CA ASP A 291 -0.87 -16.38 16.19
C ASP A 291 -0.40 -15.36 15.14
N ILE A 292 -1.14 -14.26 14.92
CA ILE A 292 -0.75 -13.19 13.98
C ILE A 292 0.47 -12.42 14.50
N GLY A 293 0.56 -12.16 15.80
CA GLY A 293 1.62 -11.31 16.39
C GLY A 293 2.78 -12.05 17.04
N ILE A 294 2.61 -13.31 17.40
CA ILE A 294 3.63 -14.11 18.07
C ILE A 294 4.14 -15.16 17.08
N PRO A 295 5.40 -15.07 16.61
CA PRO A 295 5.95 -16.08 15.71
C PRO A 295 6.02 -17.44 16.42
N GLN A 296 5.61 -18.51 15.75
CA GLN A 296 5.63 -19.87 16.29
C GLN A 296 6.07 -20.88 15.23
N GLY A 297 7.22 -21.53 15.46
CA GLY A 297 7.76 -22.52 14.54
C GLY A 297 7.93 -21.97 13.13
N ASP A 298 7.18 -22.52 12.18
CA ASP A 298 7.17 -22.11 10.77
C ASP A 298 6.22 -20.95 10.46
N ARG A 299 5.48 -20.43 11.44
CA ARG A 299 4.52 -19.32 11.31
C ARG A 299 5.21 -18.00 11.62
N PRO A 300 5.54 -17.17 10.60
CA PRO A 300 6.14 -15.89 10.86
C PRO A 300 5.11 -14.90 11.43
N ARG A 301 5.62 -13.91 12.16
CA ARG A 301 4.81 -12.79 12.64
C ARG A 301 4.29 -11.97 11.46
N LEU A 302 2.99 -11.70 11.46
CA LEU A 302 2.30 -10.86 10.47
C LEU A 302 2.19 -9.40 10.90
N THR A 303 2.33 -9.10 12.19
CA THR A 303 2.18 -7.74 12.72
C THR A 303 3.35 -6.80 12.33
N PRO A 304 3.10 -5.47 12.19
CA PRO A 304 1.81 -4.80 12.33
C PRO A 304 0.72 -5.27 11.35
N PHE A 305 -0.49 -5.51 11.85
CA PHE A 305 -1.61 -6.05 11.08
C PHE A 305 -2.75 -5.03 11.05
N LEU A 306 -3.16 -4.61 9.86
CA LEU A 306 -4.32 -3.74 9.66
C LEU A 306 -5.46 -4.58 9.10
N ALA A 307 -6.43 -4.94 9.92
CA ALA A 307 -7.60 -5.73 9.57
C ALA A 307 -8.74 -4.86 9.01
N LEU A 308 -9.69 -5.50 8.34
CA LEU A 308 -10.96 -4.86 7.98
C LEU A 308 -11.84 -4.65 9.22
N TYR A 309 -12.19 -3.39 9.52
CA TYR A 309 -13.09 -3.08 10.62
C TYR A 309 -14.44 -3.80 10.46
N GLY A 310 -14.91 -4.41 11.54
CA GLY A 310 -16.19 -5.10 11.60
C GLY A 310 -16.25 -6.44 10.87
N SER A 311 -15.14 -6.92 10.31
CA SER A 311 -15.08 -8.27 9.74
C SER A 311 -15.24 -9.30 10.86
N GLY A 312 -16.32 -10.07 10.88
CA GLY A 312 -16.61 -11.02 11.99
C GLY A 312 -17.65 -10.53 13.00
N ARG A 313 -18.35 -9.43 12.74
CA ARG A 313 -19.63 -9.15 13.40
C ARG A 313 -20.77 -9.86 12.70
#